data_AF-A0A3D2S2H8-F1
#
_entry.id   AF-A0A3D2S2H8-F1
#
_cell.length_a   1.000
_cell.length_b   1.000
_cell.length_c   1.000
_cell.angle_alpha   90.00
_cell.angle_beta   90.00
_cell.angle_gamma   90.00
#
_symmetry.space_group_name_H-M   'P 1'
#
loop_
_entity.id
_entity.type
_entity.pdbx_description
1 polymer ?
#
loop_
_entity_poly.entity_id
_entity_poly.type
_entity_poly.pdbx_seq_one_letter_code
_entity_poly.pdbx_strand_id
1 'polypeptide(L)'
;QGAYYFFANRPSVTRYHQIAYASTPDMQMEVIYGLENDKTNLIIFKTGGWFDRIDGIPSEQRHPIISQYIKEHYKLAIDISDTQILNRM
;
A
#
# COMPACT_ATOMS: atom_id res chain seq x y z
N GLN A 1 -8.21 -9.83 1.88
CA GLN A 1 -8.98 -10.44 0.79
C GLN A 1 -10.20 -9.58 0.48
N GLY A 2 -10.31 -9.08 -0.76
CA GLY A 2 -11.41 -8.19 -1.19
C GLY A 2 -12.72 -8.93 -1.41
N ALA A 3 -12.65 -10.25 -1.59
CA ALA A 3 -13.81 -11.13 -1.77
C ALA A 3 -14.83 -11.03 -0.63
N TYR A 4 -14.40 -10.75 0.61
CA TYR A 4 -15.33 -10.60 1.74
C TYR A 4 -16.28 -9.40 1.58
N TYR A 5 -15.82 -8.29 0.99
CA TYR A 5 -16.70 -7.13 0.71
C TYR A 5 -17.70 -7.45 -0.39
N PHE A 6 -17.26 -8.20 -1.42
CA PHE A 6 -18.14 -8.70 -2.49
C PHE A 6 -19.25 -9.61 -1.93
N PHE A 7 -18.90 -10.63 -1.13
CA PHE A 7 -19.88 -11.54 -0.52
C PHE A 7 -20.80 -10.85 0.49
N ALA A 8 -20.31 -9.81 1.17
CA ALA A 8 -21.11 -9.04 2.11
C ALA A 8 -22.00 -7.97 1.44
N ASN A 9 -21.94 -7.82 0.11
CA ASN A 9 -22.58 -6.73 -0.63
C ASN A 9 -22.27 -5.34 -0.02
N ARG A 10 -21.01 -5.12 0.36
CA ARG A 10 -20.53 -3.85 0.90
C ARG A 10 -19.47 -3.26 -0.02
N PRO A 11 -19.40 -1.92 -0.15
CA PRO A 11 -18.27 -1.29 -0.81
C PRO A 11 -16.99 -1.72 -0.11
N SER A 12 -15.97 -2.09 -0.90
CA SER A 12 -14.63 -2.29 -0.33
C SER A 12 -14.20 -0.97 0.29
N VAL A 13 -13.86 -0.98 1.59
CA VAL A 13 -13.35 0.21 2.29
C VAL A 13 -11.96 0.64 1.80
N THR A 14 -11.38 -0.11 0.86
CA THR A 14 -10.13 0.21 0.20
C THR A 14 -10.26 -0.10 -1.30
N ARG A 15 -9.90 0.89 -2.13
CA ARG A 15 -9.76 0.74 -3.59
C ARG A 15 -8.70 -0.30 -3.95
N TYR A 16 -7.69 -0.44 -3.09
CA TYR A 16 -6.54 -1.31 -3.28
C TYR A 16 -6.48 -2.33 -2.15
N HIS A 17 -7.35 -3.34 -2.22
CA HIS A 17 -7.44 -4.31 -1.14
C HIS A 17 -6.12 -5.05 -0.87
N GLN A 18 -5.23 -5.12 -1.87
CA GLN A 18 -3.86 -5.65 -1.80
C GLN A 18 -2.96 -4.91 -2.81
N ILE A 19 -2.22 -3.89 -2.36
CA ILE A 19 -1.19 -3.19 -3.16
C ILE A 19 -0.07 -4.14 -3.62
N ALA A 20 0.11 -5.27 -2.93
CA ALA A 20 1.13 -6.28 -3.23
C ALA A 20 1.09 -6.84 -4.67
N TYR A 21 0.04 -6.56 -5.43
CA TYR A 21 -0.15 -6.97 -6.83
C TYR A 21 -0.08 -5.83 -7.85
N ALA A 22 0.34 -4.62 -7.47
CA ALA A 22 0.55 -3.50 -8.39
C ALA A 22 1.84 -3.71 -9.24
N SER A 23 1.93 -4.82 -9.97
CA SER A 23 3.19 -5.31 -10.53
C SER A 23 3.69 -4.54 -11.74
N THR A 24 2.81 -3.86 -12.50
CA THR A 24 3.20 -3.07 -13.68
C THR A 24 3.41 -1.60 -13.32
N PRO A 25 4.20 -0.84 -14.11
CA PRO A 25 4.32 0.60 -13.93
C PRO A 25 2.98 1.34 -13.95
N ASP A 26 2.08 0.99 -14.87
CA ASP A 26 0.76 1.62 -14.96
C ASP A 26 -0.09 1.39 -13.70
N MET A 27 -0.08 0.16 -13.17
CA MET A 27 -0.76 -0.15 -11.91
C MET A 27 -0.16 0.64 -10.73
N GLN A 28 1.16 0.83 -10.71
CA GLN A 28 1.81 1.65 -9.68
C GLN A 28 1.44 3.14 -9.80
N MET A 29 1.30 3.64 -11.02
CA MET A 29 0.84 5.01 -11.27
C MET A 29 -0.62 5.21 -10.85
N GLU A 30 -1.50 4.22 -11.03
CA GLU A 30 -2.88 4.27 -10.52
C GLU A 30 -2.90 4.41 -8.99
N VAL A 31 -2.02 3.70 -8.28
CA VAL A 31 -1.88 3.84 -6.82
C VAL A 31 -1.49 5.27 -6.46
N ILE A 32 -0.47 5.83 -7.12
CA ILE A 32 -0.02 7.22 -6.88
C ILE A 32 -1.16 8.20 -7.14
N TYR A 33 -1.85 8.05 -8.27
CA TYR A 33 -3.00 8.89 -8.62
C TYR A 33 -4.09 8.85 -7.53
N GLY A 34 -4.37 7.66 -7.00
CA GLY A 34 -5.31 7.50 -5.88
C GLY A 34 -4.85 8.22 -4.61
N LEU A 35 -3.58 8.06 -4.22
CA LEU A 35 -3.01 8.73 -3.04
C LEU A 35 -3.05 10.26 -3.16
N GLU A 36 -2.80 10.79 -4.36
CA GLU A 36 -2.87 12.22 -4.65
C GLU A 36 -4.31 12.74 -4.64
N ASN A 37 -5.20 12.12 -5.42
CA ASN A 37 -6.59 12.55 -5.56
C ASN A 37 -7.35 12.54 -4.23
N ASP A 38 -7.16 11.48 -3.45
CA ASP A 38 -7.89 11.29 -2.20
C ASP A 38 -7.22 12.02 -1.02
N LYS A 39 -6.05 12.64 -1.27
CA LYS A 39 -5.21 13.29 -0.25
C LYS A 39 -4.99 12.37 0.96
N THR A 40 -4.67 11.11 0.68
CA THR A 40 -4.52 10.08 1.71
C THR A 40 -3.43 10.48 2.70
N ASN A 41 -3.80 10.68 3.96
CA ASN A 41 -2.85 11.10 5.00
C ASN A 41 -2.12 9.90 5.62
N LEU A 42 -2.82 8.79 5.85
CA LEU A 42 -2.28 7.62 6.55
C LEU A 42 -2.26 6.40 5.63
N ILE A 43 -1.15 5.68 5.65
CA ILE A 43 -1.00 4.41 4.95
C ILE A 43 -0.36 3.36 5.85
N ILE A 44 -0.78 2.11 5.67
CA ILE A 44 -0.09 0.94 6.24
C ILE A 44 0.96 0.52 5.21
N PHE A 45 2.23 0.75 5.51
CA PHE A 45 3.34 0.51 4.59
C PHE A 45 3.93 -0.89 4.74
N LYS A 46 4.08 -1.37 5.98
CA LYS A 46 4.51 -2.74 6.29
C LYS A 46 3.54 -3.38 7.26
N THR A 47 3.42 -4.69 7.16
CA THR A 47 2.53 -5.49 8.00
C THR A 47 3.28 -6.42 8.95
N GLY A 48 4.61 -6.51 8.84
CA GLY A 48 5.43 -7.50 9.52
C GLY A 48 5.22 -8.93 8.98
N GLY A 49 4.39 -9.08 7.95
CA GLY A 49 3.91 -10.35 7.43
C GLY A 49 4.53 -10.76 6.10
N TRP A 50 4.11 -11.92 5.61
CA TRP A 50 4.59 -12.50 4.35
C TRP A 50 4.42 -11.57 3.13
N PHE A 51 3.39 -10.72 3.12
CA PHE A 51 3.15 -9.77 2.02
C PHE A 51 4.26 -8.72 1.85
N ASP A 52 5.03 -8.46 2.91
CA ASP A 52 6.15 -7.53 2.84
C ASP A 52 7.30 -8.11 1.99
N ARG A 53 7.38 -9.44 1.85
CA ARG A 53 8.46 -10.19 1.18
C ARG A 53 7.97 -11.45 0.43
N ILE A 54 7.21 -11.26 -0.65
CA ILE A 54 6.77 -12.38 -1.51
C ILE A 54 7.98 -12.99 -2.21
N ASP A 55 8.12 -14.32 -2.10
CA ASP A 55 9.27 -15.09 -2.60
C ASP A 55 10.63 -14.57 -2.13
N GLY A 56 10.66 -13.97 -0.94
CA GLY A 56 11.86 -13.36 -0.35
C GLY A 56 12.19 -11.97 -0.90
N ILE A 57 11.46 -11.48 -1.92
CA ILE A 57 11.67 -10.20 -2.58
C ILE A 57 10.88 -9.09 -1.85
N PRO A 58 11.55 -8.06 -1.30
CA PRO A 58 10.89 -6.96 -0.60
C PRO A 58 9.90 -6.20 -1.47
N SER A 59 8.83 -5.68 -0.86
CA SER A 59 7.80 -4.89 -1.55
C SER A 59 8.35 -3.64 -2.22
N GLU A 60 9.37 -3.01 -1.65
CA GLU A 60 10.07 -1.86 -2.21
C GLU A 60 10.78 -2.19 -3.53
N GLN A 61 11.29 -3.41 -3.66
CA GLN A 61 11.93 -3.89 -4.89
C GLN A 61 10.89 -4.30 -5.94
N ARG A 62 9.75 -4.86 -5.51
CA ARG A 62 8.65 -5.25 -6.42
C ARG A 62 7.87 -4.04 -6.94
N HIS A 63 7.79 -2.96 -6.16
CA HIS A 63 7.03 -1.75 -6.49
C HIS A 63 7.90 -0.48 -6.38
N PRO A 64 8.91 -0.33 -7.25
CA PRO A 64 9.88 0.76 -7.12
C PRO A 64 9.28 2.15 -7.28
N ILE A 65 8.24 2.32 -8.11
CA ILE A 65 7.60 3.62 -8.36
C ILE A 65 6.80 4.05 -7.12
N ILE A 66 5.99 3.14 -6.56
CA ILE A 66 5.28 3.38 -5.31
C ILE A 66 6.29 3.66 -4.19
N SER A 67 7.34 2.83 -4.07
CA SER A 67 8.33 2.97 -3.01
C SER A 67 9.03 4.33 -3.04
N GLN A 68 9.36 4.83 -4.23
CA GLN A 68 9.99 6.14 -4.38
C GLN A 68 9.03 7.25 -3.97
N TYR A 69 7.79 7.22 -4.47
CA TYR A 69 6.76 8.20 -4.12
C TYR A 69 6.49 8.25 -2.61
N ILE A 70 6.35 7.08 -1.96
CA ILE A 70 6.14 7.00 -0.52
C ILE A 70 7.31 7.61 0.25
N LYS A 71 8.55 7.33 -0.16
CA LYS A 71 9.76 7.89 0.46
C LYS A 71 9.81 9.42 0.37
N GLU A 72 9.30 10.00 -0.71
CA GLU A 72 9.31 11.45 -0.94
C GLU A 72 8.18 12.19 -0.23
N HIS A 73 7.06 11.52 0.05
CA HIS A 73 5.84 12.19 0.52
C HIS A 73 5.33 11.74 1.89
N TYR A 74 5.87 10.67 2.45
CA TYR A 74 5.43 10.13 3.74
C TYR A 74 6.61 9.92 4.68
N LYS A 75 6.34 9.99 5.98
CA LYS A 75 7.28 9.69 7.05
C LYS A 75 6.68 8.69 8.03
N LEU A 76 7.55 7.91 8.68
CA LEU A 76 7.11 6.98 9.72
C LEU A 76 6.39 7.74 10.83
N ALA A 77 5.13 7.38 11.06
CA ALA A 77 4.32 7.94 12.13
C ALA A 77 4.42 7.06 13.38
N ILE A 78 4.28 5.75 13.19
CA ILE A 78 4.39 4.76 14.27
C ILE A 78 4.76 3.38 13.70
N ASP A 79 5.49 2.61 14.49
CA ASP A 79 5.78 1.18 14.28
C ASP A 79 5.19 0.41 15.46
N ILE A 80 4.31 -0.55 15.18
CA ILE A 80 3.65 -1.39 16.20
C ILE A 80 3.85 -2.84 15.80
N SER A 81 4.76 -3.55 16.47
CA SER A 81 5.04 -4.96 16.21
C SER A 81 5.29 -5.24 14.71
N ASP A 82 6.23 -4.50 14.12
CA ASP A 82 6.64 -4.57 12.71
C ASP A 82 5.58 -4.08 11.70
N THR A 83 4.43 -3.62 12.18
CA THR A 83 3.44 -2.90 11.35
C THR A 83 3.81 -1.43 11.30
N GLN A 84 4.21 -0.96 10.12
CA GLN A 84 4.62 0.43 9.91
C GLN A 84 3.49 1.24 9.30
N ILE A 85 3.11 2.30 10.01
CA ILE A 85 2.14 3.28 9.55
C ILE A 85 2.88 4.57 9.23
N LEU A 86 2.67 5.08 8.02
CA LEU A 86 3.27 6.34 7.58
C LEU A 86 2.21 7.43 7.52
N ASN A 87 2.62 8.66 7.82
CA ASN A 87 1.80 9.86 7.65
C ASN A 87 2.39 10.74 6.56
N ARG A 88 1.51 11.37 5.78
CA ARG A 88 1.90 12.32 4.73
C ARG A 88 2.60 13.53 5.35
N MET A 89 3.61 14.04 4.65
CA MET A 89 4.41 15.19 5.06
C MET A 89 3.79 16.52 4.64
#